data_AF-A0A540V9M8-F1
#
_entry.id   AF-A0A540V9M8-F1
#
_cell.length_a   1.000
_cell.length_b   1.000
_cell.length_c   1.000
_cell.angle_alpha   90.00
_cell.angle_beta   90.00
_cell.angle_gamma   90.00
#
_symmetry.space_group_name_H-M   'P 1'
#
loop_
_entity.id
_entity.type
_entity.pdbx_description
1 polymer ?
#
loop_
_entity_poly.entity_id
_entity_poly.type
_entity_poly.pdbx_seq_one_letter_code
_entity_poly.pdbx_strand_id
1 'polypeptide(L)'
;MQEFQQVCLISFEGEVIHRGKGTRRLFQRRTLENLRLAIREHGFQAEVVPSFAKLEVRGTFDPHVLARVFGVKTCAVALRAHIQDLDDVVAAGEAIWRDRVAGKTFGVRCKRVGRHPFRSQDVAEVLGARLNAYARGVNLTNPDIWVEIEVREEHAYFVTERIPGPGGLPLGIGEDALVLFSGGHDSPVAAWHLARRGNQPHFLHLAFGGLAEARPVVQVAQHLYRHWLVGTRPVFRVAPFAPVVAELIEHIPSALRQVALRRAMYQAGEYLAQKLGCQALVTGEVLSQATSQTLHNIAIEEAGIDLPILRPVLSLSKEEIMQQAQAIGTYELSLQVNELCSIAQGPVSPRVKREEFFQAYAAVDPAVIHAAVDQAIEIDLNQPLEQLESLLEDDIPTIGHIPQDALVVSMLPEGTRLPQAIPMDRFEADEVTDNRPVILMCRYGLTSMGLAAELRRRGINAYSFDGGYERYRELQERSGAAEPRG
;
A
#
# COMPACT_ATOMS: atom_id res chain seq x y z
N MET A 1 41.60 10.15 24.13
CA MET A 1 40.25 9.59 23.95
C MET A 1 40.15 9.09 22.53
N GLN A 2 39.79 7.83 22.33
CA GLN A 2 39.60 7.28 20.99
C GLN A 2 38.38 7.97 20.35
N GLU A 3 38.56 8.49 19.14
CA GLU A 3 37.50 9.22 18.43
C GLU A 3 36.58 8.20 17.75
N PHE A 4 35.30 8.21 18.12
CA PHE A 4 34.29 7.33 17.53
C PHE A 4 33.48 8.10 16.50
N GLN A 5 33.39 7.55 15.30
CA GLN A 5 32.48 8.06 14.27
C GLN A 5 31.26 7.15 14.16
N GLN A 6 30.05 7.70 14.31
CA GLN A 6 28.84 6.94 14.03
C GLN A 6 28.69 6.74 12.52
N VAL A 7 28.43 5.50 12.11
CA VAL A 7 28.23 5.11 10.71
C VAL A 7 27.09 4.10 10.61
N CYS A 8 26.52 3.95 9.41
CA CYS A 8 25.57 2.87 9.11
C CYS A 8 26.15 1.95 8.05
N LEU A 9 26.29 0.66 8.37
CA LEU A 9 26.71 -0.38 7.44
C LEU A 9 25.47 -1.03 6.80
N ILE A 10 25.32 -0.85 5.49
CA ILE A 10 24.21 -1.37 4.69
C ILE A 10 24.62 -2.70 4.07
N SER A 11 23.85 -3.75 4.36
CA SER A 11 24.00 -5.05 3.70
C SER A 11 22.94 -5.23 2.62
N PHE A 12 23.33 -5.74 1.45
CA PHE A 12 22.41 -6.06 0.36
C PHE A 12 21.69 -7.40 0.59
N GLU A 13 20.53 -7.57 -0.04
CA GLU A 13 19.81 -8.84 -0.06
C GLU A 13 20.60 -9.97 -0.75
N GLY A 14 20.43 -11.21 -0.28
CA GLY A 14 21.11 -12.38 -0.84
C GLY A 14 20.79 -12.58 -2.33
N GLU A 15 19.53 -12.34 -2.72
CA GLU A 15 19.09 -12.38 -4.12
C GLU A 15 19.85 -11.41 -5.03
N VAL A 16 20.38 -10.30 -4.48
CA VAL A 16 21.23 -9.36 -5.22
C VAL A 16 22.65 -9.91 -5.35
N ILE A 17 23.18 -10.52 -4.28
CA ILE A 17 24.56 -10.99 -4.18
C ILE A 17 24.82 -12.23 -5.08
N HIS A 18 23.83 -13.11 -5.22
CA HIS A 18 23.95 -14.35 -5.98
C HIS A 18 23.83 -14.18 -7.51
N ARG A 19 23.58 -12.96 -8.01
CA ARG A 19 23.51 -12.69 -9.45
C ARG A 19 24.90 -12.68 -10.11
N GLY A 20 24.91 -12.92 -11.42
CA GLY A 20 26.09 -12.76 -12.26
C GLY A 20 26.71 -11.37 -12.11
N LYS A 21 28.03 -11.25 -12.34
CA LYS A 21 28.83 -10.05 -12.02
C LYS A 21 28.24 -8.75 -12.59
N GLY A 22 27.70 -8.77 -13.81
CA GLY A 22 27.06 -7.61 -14.44
C GLY A 22 25.79 -7.16 -13.72
N THR A 23 24.82 -8.07 -13.59
CA THR A 23 23.54 -7.83 -12.91
C THR A 23 23.73 -7.42 -11.45
N ARG A 24 24.64 -8.06 -10.72
CA ARG A 24 24.95 -7.69 -9.33
C ARG A 24 25.43 -6.23 -9.23
N ARG A 25 26.33 -5.81 -10.12
CA ARG A 25 26.83 -4.42 -10.15
C ARG A 25 25.71 -3.44 -10.46
N LEU A 26 24.84 -3.77 -11.41
CA LEU A 26 23.67 -2.95 -11.74
C LEU A 26 22.78 -2.75 -10.50
N PHE A 27 22.47 -3.85 -9.80
CA PHE A 27 21.57 -3.79 -8.64
C PHE A 27 22.20 -3.02 -7.47
N GLN A 28 23.48 -3.27 -7.17
CA GLN A 28 24.20 -2.51 -6.15
C GLN A 28 24.26 -1.01 -6.47
N ARG A 29 24.49 -0.66 -7.74
CA ARG A 29 24.47 0.73 -8.20
C ARG A 29 23.09 1.35 -8.01
N ARG A 30 22.02 0.64 -8.37
CA ARG A 30 20.65 1.13 -8.21
C ARG A 30 20.26 1.34 -6.75
N THR A 31 20.59 0.40 -5.85
CA THR A 31 20.38 0.59 -4.40
C THR A 31 21.17 1.79 -3.88
N LEU A 32 22.42 1.99 -4.33
CA LEU A 32 23.22 3.15 -3.96
C LEU A 32 22.57 4.47 -4.42
N GLU A 33 22.04 4.52 -5.64
CA GLU A 33 21.31 5.68 -6.16
C GLU A 33 20.07 5.99 -5.31
N ASN A 34 19.27 4.96 -4.98
CA ASN A 34 18.06 5.11 -4.17
C ASN A 34 18.40 5.54 -2.73
N LEU A 35 19.46 5.00 -2.12
CA LEU A 35 19.94 5.45 -0.79
C LEU A 35 20.35 6.93 -0.81
N ARG A 36 21.06 7.37 -1.86
CA ARG A 36 21.45 8.77 -2.02
C ARG A 36 20.25 9.68 -2.22
N LEU A 37 19.20 9.21 -2.91
CA LEU A 37 17.94 9.93 -3.04
C LEU A 37 17.24 10.05 -1.68
N ALA A 38 17.10 8.94 -0.94
CA ALA A 38 16.49 8.94 0.39
C ALA A 38 17.18 9.94 1.33
N ILE A 39 18.52 9.97 1.32
CA ILE A 39 19.33 10.93 2.08
C ILE A 39 18.99 12.37 1.70
N ARG A 40 18.95 12.69 0.40
CA ARG A 40 18.67 14.05 -0.06
C ARG A 40 17.24 14.49 0.25
N GLU A 41 16.25 13.64 -0.02
CA GLU A 41 14.82 13.95 0.16
C GLU A 41 14.46 14.20 1.63
N HIS A 42 15.17 13.55 2.56
CA HIS A 42 14.99 13.76 3.99
C HIS A 42 15.93 14.84 4.57
N GLY A 43 16.70 15.55 3.74
CA GLY A 43 17.59 16.63 4.18
C GLY A 43 18.82 16.18 4.97
N PHE A 44 19.19 14.90 4.88
CA PHE A 44 20.34 14.33 5.56
C PHE A 44 21.66 14.75 4.89
N GLN A 45 22.68 15.02 5.71
CA GLN A 45 24.03 15.34 5.26
C GLN A 45 24.92 14.10 5.43
N ALA A 46 24.76 13.13 4.54
CA ALA A 46 25.52 11.89 4.57
C ALA A 46 26.13 11.50 3.23
N GLU A 47 27.32 10.91 3.29
CA GLU A 47 27.96 10.26 2.14
C GLU A 47 27.72 8.74 2.20
N VAL A 48 27.52 8.12 1.02
CA VAL A 48 27.45 6.67 0.88
C VAL A 48 28.66 6.19 0.10
N VAL A 49 29.54 5.46 0.79
CA VAL A 49 30.81 4.96 0.26
C VAL A 49 30.79 3.42 0.15
N PRO A 50 31.32 2.85 -0.94
CA PRO A 50 31.53 1.40 -1.03
C PRO A 50 32.47 0.92 0.10
N SER A 51 32.10 -0.17 0.76
CA SER A 51 32.89 -0.78 1.84
C SER A 51 32.86 -2.31 1.70
N PHE A 52 33.80 -2.84 0.91
CA PHE A 52 33.87 -4.26 0.53
C PHE A 52 32.57 -4.78 -0.13
N ALA A 53 31.87 -5.70 0.54
CA ALA A 53 30.60 -6.26 0.10
C ALA A 53 29.37 -5.48 0.62
N LYS A 54 29.58 -4.37 1.31
CA LYS A 54 28.56 -3.51 1.92
C LYS A 54 28.70 -2.07 1.41
N LEU A 55 27.74 -1.23 1.78
CA LEU A 55 27.89 0.23 1.75
C LEU A 55 28.07 0.75 3.17
N GLU A 56 28.80 1.84 3.31
CA GLU A 56 28.95 2.57 4.56
C GLU A 56 28.41 3.98 4.38
N VAL A 57 27.53 4.39 5.29
CA VAL A 57 26.93 5.72 5.32
C VAL A 57 27.56 6.50 6.47
N ARG A 58 28.06 7.70 6.19
CA ARG A 58 28.76 8.57 7.16
C ARG A 58 28.12 9.95 7.14
N GLY A 59 27.98 10.59 8.30
CA GLY A 59 27.34 11.90 8.45
C GLY A 59 26.02 11.79 9.21
N THR A 60 25.08 12.71 8.96
CA THR A 60 23.76 12.68 9.59
C THR A 60 22.82 11.79 8.79
N PHE A 61 22.16 10.82 9.44
CA PHE A 61 21.21 9.91 8.81
C PHE A 61 20.19 9.38 9.81
N ASP A 62 19.02 8.96 9.33
CA ASP A 62 18.09 8.09 10.07
C ASP A 62 18.19 6.65 9.51
N PRO A 63 18.62 5.67 10.32
CA PRO A 63 18.77 4.31 9.84
C PRO A 63 17.43 3.63 9.48
N HIS A 64 16.29 4.09 10.01
CA HIS A 64 14.97 3.58 9.64
C HIS A 64 14.56 4.04 8.25
N VAL A 65 14.89 5.28 7.86
CA VAL A 65 14.68 5.77 6.48
C VAL A 65 15.53 4.96 5.50
N LEU A 66 16.81 4.77 5.82
CA LEU A 66 17.71 3.96 4.98
C LEU A 66 17.24 2.50 4.88
N ALA A 67 16.70 1.96 5.97
CA ALA A 67 16.21 0.58 6.02
C ALA A 67 15.00 0.35 5.12
N ARG A 68 14.19 1.37 4.81
CA ARG A 68 13.01 1.22 3.92
C ARG A 68 13.36 1.13 2.43
N VAL A 69 14.62 1.38 2.05
CA VAL A 69 15.05 1.30 0.64
C VAL A 69 15.10 -0.15 0.16
N PHE A 70 14.35 -0.48 -0.90
CA PHE A 70 14.35 -1.83 -1.46
C PHE A 70 15.75 -2.27 -1.95
N GLY A 71 16.06 -3.55 -1.74
CA GLY A 71 17.39 -4.14 -1.91
C GLY A 71 18.29 -4.07 -0.68
N VAL A 72 17.92 -3.27 0.34
CA VAL A 72 18.57 -3.27 1.65
C VAL A 72 18.04 -4.43 2.49
N LYS A 73 18.96 -5.29 2.94
CA LYS A 73 18.68 -6.39 3.87
C LYS A 73 18.73 -5.92 5.32
N THR A 74 19.78 -5.19 5.67
CA THR A 74 19.96 -4.66 7.03
C THR A 74 20.73 -3.35 7.01
N CYS A 75 20.31 -2.45 7.91
CA CYS A 75 21.05 -1.28 8.34
C CYS A 75 21.67 -1.59 9.71
N ALA A 76 23.00 -1.60 9.80
CA ALA A 76 23.69 -1.80 11.06
C ALA A 76 24.36 -0.51 11.51
N VAL A 77 23.80 0.14 12.54
CA VAL A 77 24.40 1.34 13.14
C VAL A 77 25.61 0.89 13.96
N ALA A 78 26.75 1.53 13.72
CA ALA A 78 27.99 1.18 14.37
C ALA A 78 28.80 2.42 14.77
N LEU A 79 29.58 2.27 15.84
CA LEU A 79 30.66 3.18 16.15
C LEU A 79 31.92 2.67 15.48
N ARG A 80 32.51 3.49 14.63
CA ARG A 80 33.75 3.22 13.90
C ARG A 80 34.92 3.83 14.66
N ALA A 81 35.97 3.04 14.87
CA ALA A 81 37.24 3.48 15.45
C ALA A 81 38.40 2.99 14.58
N HIS A 82 39.44 3.81 14.49
CA HIS A 82 40.73 3.36 13.96
C HIS A 82 41.41 2.43 14.96
N ILE A 83 42.07 1.38 14.48
CA ILE A 83 42.77 0.38 15.29
C ILE A 83 44.13 0.03 14.67
N GLN A 84 45.09 -0.33 15.51
CA GLN A 84 46.41 -0.82 15.10
C GLN A 84 46.60 -2.28 15.49
N ASP A 85 46.08 -2.67 16.65
CA ASP A 85 46.24 -4.01 17.21
C ASP A 85 44.98 -4.50 17.95
N LEU A 86 45.14 -5.61 18.67
CA LEU A 86 44.06 -6.22 19.44
C LEU A 86 43.66 -5.35 20.64
N ASP A 87 44.62 -4.68 21.28
CA ASP A 87 44.37 -3.90 22.49
C ASP A 87 43.52 -2.67 22.18
N ASP A 88 43.73 -2.02 21.03
CA ASP A 88 42.87 -0.95 20.54
C ASP A 88 41.40 -1.38 20.37
N VAL A 89 41.17 -2.58 19.81
CA VAL A 89 39.83 -3.14 19.62
C VAL A 89 39.17 -3.43 20.97
N VAL A 90 39.92 -4.01 21.89
CA VAL A 90 39.44 -4.37 23.24
C VAL A 90 39.12 -3.12 24.05
N ALA A 91 40.00 -2.13 24.06
CA ALA A 91 39.81 -0.87 24.78
C ALA A 91 38.58 -0.11 24.26
N ALA A 92 38.43 0.02 22.94
CA ALA A 92 37.26 0.61 22.32
C ALA A 92 35.97 -0.16 22.66
N GLY A 93 36.02 -1.49 22.54
CA GLY A 93 34.89 -2.37 22.84
C GLY A 93 34.44 -2.26 24.29
N GLU A 94 35.38 -2.26 25.24
CA GLU A 94 35.08 -2.10 26.65
C GLU A 94 34.41 -0.75 26.91
N ALA A 95 34.97 0.34 26.36
CA ALA A 95 34.41 1.68 26.52
C ALA A 95 32.95 1.79 26.01
N ILE A 96 32.61 1.13 24.90
CA ILE A 96 31.28 1.18 24.29
C ILE A 96 30.27 0.27 25.01
N TRP A 97 30.71 -0.91 25.45
CA TRP A 97 29.81 -1.97 25.87
C TRP A 97 29.70 -2.18 27.38
N ARG A 98 30.64 -1.67 28.20
CA ARG A 98 30.66 -1.89 29.66
C ARG A 98 29.31 -1.61 30.33
N ASP A 99 28.68 -0.48 30.01
CA ASP A 99 27.42 -0.07 30.62
C ASP A 99 26.23 -0.80 29.98
N ARG A 100 26.36 -1.20 28.70
CA ARG A 100 25.31 -1.89 27.94
C ARG A 100 25.10 -3.33 28.38
N VAL A 101 26.17 -3.99 28.83
CA VAL A 101 26.15 -5.36 29.35
C VAL A 101 25.81 -5.44 30.84
N ALA A 102 25.75 -4.30 31.54
CA ALA A 102 25.50 -4.25 32.98
C ALA A 102 24.20 -4.98 33.35
N GLY A 103 24.30 -5.94 34.28
CA GLY A 103 23.16 -6.74 34.75
C GLY A 103 22.59 -7.77 33.76
N LYS A 104 23.20 -7.93 32.58
CA LYS A 104 22.73 -8.80 31.49
C LYS A 104 23.66 -9.99 31.25
N THR A 105 23.16 -11.06 30.65
CA THR A 105 24.04 -12.05 29.99
C THR A 105 24.45 -11.55 28.62
N PHE A 106 25.69 -11.80 28.22
CA PHE A 106 26.20 -11.36 26.93
C PHE A 106 27.03 -12.43 26.22
N GLY A 107 27.20 -12.26 24.91
CA GLY A 107 28.16 -13.02 24.11
C GLY A 107 28.89 -12.10 23.14
N VAL A 108 30.16 -12.37 22.87
CA VAL A 108 30.96 -11.57 21.92
C VAL A 108 31.05 -12.27 20.58
N ARG A 109 30.74 -11.55 19.50
CA ARG A 109 30.88 -12.01 18.11
C ARG A 109 31.76 -11.04 17.35
N CYS A 110 32.89 -11.53 16.86
CA CYS A 110 33.80 -10.76 16.02
C CYS A 110 33.87 -11.35 14.62
N LYS A 111 33.66 -10.51 13.60
CA LYS A 111 33.92 -10.84 12.20
C LYS A 111 35.11 -10.04 11.71
N ARG A 112 36.02 -10.68 10.97
CA ARG A 112 37.21 -10.04 10.43
C ARG A 112 37.24 -10.12 8.91
N VAL A 113 37.60 -9.00 8.26
CA VAL A 113 37.80 -8.88 6.81
C VAL A 113 39.16 -8.23 6.59
N GLY A 114 40.07 -8.91 5.88
CA GLY A 114 41.46 -8.46 5.71
C GLY A 114 42.46 -9.26 6.56
N ARG A 115 43.72 -8.83 6.62
CA ARG A 115 44.82 -9.52 7.34
C ARG A 115 45.19 -8.76 8.62
N HIS A 116 45.23 -9.46 9.74
CA HIS A 116 45.46 -8.88 11.06
C HIS A 116 46.33 -9.83 11.89
N PRO A 117 47.11 -9.31 12.86
CA PRO A 117 47.96 -10.13 13.74
C PRO A 117 47.18 -10.97 14.77
N PHE A 118 45.85 -10.80 14.83
CA PHE A 118 44.95 -11.52 15.74
C PHE A 118 43.80 -12.23 15.00
N ARG A 119 43.17 -13.18 15.67
CA ARG A 119 41.98 -13.92 15.23
C ARG A 119 40.72 -13.27 15.80
N SER A 120 39.58 -13.51 15.17
CA SER A 120 38.29 -13.11 15.72
C SER A 120 38.02 -13.70 17.11
N GLN A 121 38.53 -14.91 17.35
CA GLN A 121 38.43 -15.60 18.63
C GLN A 121 39.20 -14.86 19.73
N ASP A 122 40.40 -14.36 19.42
CA ASP A 122 41.21 -13.57 20.36
C ASP A 122 40.46 -12.32 20.83
N VAL A 123 39.77 -11.62 19.91
CA VAL A 123 38.90 -10.48 20.25
C VAL A 123 37.77 -10.92 21.19
N ALA A 124 37.09 -12.02 20.86
CA ALA A 124 35.97 -12.52 21.65
C ALA A 124 36.38 -12.93 23.07
N GLU A 125 37.53 -13.56 23.22
CA GLU A 125 38.07 -14.01 24.50
C GLU A 125 38.54 -12.84 25.36
N VAL A 126 39.39 -11.97 24.83
CA VAL A 126 40.00 -10.88 25.60
C VAL A 126 38.96 -9.81 25.98
N LEU A 127 38.12 -9.39 25.03
CA LEU A 127 37.05 -8.44 25.33
C LEU A 127 35.97 -9.08 26.21
N GLY A 128 35.64 -10.35 25.98
CA GLY A 128 34.71 -11.09 26.82
C GLY A 128 35.15 -11.14 28.27
N ALA A 129 36.43 -11.43 28.52
CA ALA A 129 37.00 -11.43 29.87
C ALA A 129 36.89 -10.05 30.55
N ARG A 130 37.15 -8.96 29.82
CA ARG A 130 37.00 -7.58 30.33
C ARG A 130 35.55 -7.24 30.67
N LEU A 131 34.63 -7.53 29.75
CA LEU A 131 33.20 -7.20 29.92
C LEU A 131 32.51 -8.04 31.00
N ASN A 132 33.00 -9.25 31.26
CA ASN A 132 32.42 -10.14 32.28
C ASN A 132 32.46 -9.55 33.70
N ALA A 133 33.38 -8.62 33.98
CA ALA A 133 33.43 -7.90 35.26
C ALA A 133 32.22 -6.96 35.48
N TYR A 134 31.54 -6.55 34.40
CA TYR A 134 30.39 -5.63 34.46
C TYR A 134 29.06 -6.36 34.23
N ALA A 135 29.08 -7.52 33.58
CA ALA A 135 27.90 -8.27 33.18
C ALA A 135 27.40 -9.25 34.27
N ARG A 136 26.20 -9.81 34.08
CA ARG A 136 25.69 -10.92 34.92
C ARG A 136 26.41 -12.24 34.63
N GLY A 137 26.90 -12.41 33.39
CA GLY A 137 27.66 -13.58 32.98
C GLY A 137 27.68 -13.75 31.46
N VAL A 138 28.46 -14.73 30.98
CA VAL A 138 28.58 -15.05 29.55
C VAL A 138 27.55 -16.11 29.14
N ASN A 139 26.84 -15.87 28.03
CA ASN A 139 25.96 -16.85 27.38
C ASN A 139 26.20 -16.82 25.87
N LEU A 140 26.70 -17.92 25.30
CA LEU A 140 27.04 -18.02 23.88
C LEU A 140 25.91 -18.60 23.02
N THR A 141 24.81 -19.04 23.64
CA THR A 141 23.67 -19.65 22.95
C THR A 141 22.54 -18.64 22.75
N ASN A 142 22.10 -18.00 23.83
CA ASN A 142 21.01 -17.03 23.82
C ASN A 142 21.25 -15.93 24.88
N PRO A 143 22.22 -15.02 24.65
CA PRO A 143 22.46 -13.91 25.56
C PRO A 143 21.34 -12.87 25.48
N ASP A 144 21.17 -12.10 26.55
CA ASP A 144 20.31 -10.91 26.53
C ASP A 144 20.83 -9.87 25.52
N ILE A 145 22.15 -9.84 25.29
CA ILE A 145 22.78 -8.92 24.34
C ILE A 145 23.99 -9.54 23.62
N TRP A 146 24.06 -9.36 22.31
CA TRP A 146 25.26 -9.67 21.53
C TRP A 146 26.16 -8.44 21.43
N VAL A 147 27.44 -8.61 21.80
CA VAL A 147 28.50 -7.64 21.53
C VAL A 147 29.06 -7.96 20.16
N GLU A 148 28.62 -7.21 19.16
CA GLU A 148 28.96 -7.46 17.76
C GLU A 148 30.02 -6.50 17.26
N ILE A 149 31.11 -7.06 16.75
CA ILE A 149 32.28 -6.32 16.25
C ILE A 149 32.59 -6.79 14.85
N GLU A 150 32.79 -5.86 13.94
CA GLU A 150 33.34 -6.14 12.62
C GLU A 150 34.67 -5.39 12.47
N VAL A 151 35.76 -6.12 12.28
CA VAL A 151 37.09 -5.56 12.04
C VAL A 151 37.39 -5.63 10.54
N ARG A 152 37.74 -4.49 9.95
CA ARG A 152 38.03 -4.34 8.52
C ARG A 152 39.26 -3.48 8.32
N GLU A 153 40.34 -4.09 7.84
CA GLU A 153 41.64 -3.44 7.68
C GLU A 153 41.99 -2.66 8.97
N GLU A 154 42.20 -1.35 8.89
CA GLU A 154 42.62 -0.50 10.03
C GLU A 154 41.45 0.02 10.89
N HIS A 155 40.24 -0.54 10.75
CA HIS A 155 39.06 -0.05 11.47
C HIS A 155 38.27 -1.15 12.16
N ALA A 156 37.77 -0.86 13.36
CA ALA A 156 36.77 -1.65 14.06
C ALA A 156 35.40 -0.95 14.03
N TYR A 157 34.36 -1.72 13.81
CA TYR A 157 32.96 -1.29 13.78
C TYR A 157 32.20 -2.02 14.89
N PHE A 158 31.81 -1.28 15.92
CA PHE A 158 31.05 -1.79 17.06
C PHE A 158 29.56 -1.60 16.78
N VAL A 159 28.86 -2.68 16.41
CA VAL A 159 27.47 -2.61 15.95
C VAL A 159 26.54 -2.45 17.15
N THR A 160 25.98 -1.26 17.31
CA THR A 160 25.11 -0.92 18.44
C THR A 160 23.64 -1.24 18.19
N GLU A 161 23.24 -1.31 16.92
CA GLU A 161 21.86 -1.55 16.53
C GLU A 161 21.80 -2.21 15.14
N ARG A 162 20.81 -3.07 14.93
CA ARG A 162 20.49 -3.67 13.63
C ARG A 162 19.03 -3.47 13.31
N ILE A 163 18.77 -2.74 12.23
CA ILE A 163 17.43 -2.52 11.70
C ILE A 163 17.26 -3.38 10.43
N PRO A 164 16.26 -4.28 10.39
CA PRO A 164 15.97 -5.06 9.19
C PRO A 164 15.42 -4.13 8.10
N GLY A 165 15.86 -4.35 6.87
CA GLY A 165 15.27 -3.76 5.68
C GLY A 165 14.27 -4.71 5.01
N PRO A 166 13.58 -4.27 3.95
CA PRO A 166 12.59 -5.09 3.24
C PRO A 166 13.22 -6.22 2.42
N GLY A 167 14.54 -6.19 2.23
CA GLY A 167 15.23 -7.05 1.28
C GLY A 167 14.73 -6.81 -0.13
N GLY A 168 14.51 -7.88 -0.89
CA GLY A 168 14.02 -7.80 -2.25
C GLY A 168 15.04 -7.23 -3.22
N LEU A 169 14.55 -6.63 -4.30
CA LEU A 169 15.36 -6.07 -5.37
C LEU A 169 15.29 -4.54 -5.38
N PRO A 170 16.35 -3.84 -5.81
CA PRO A 170 16.35 -2.39 -5.89
C PRO A 170 15.21 -1.87 -6.76
N LEU A 171 14.45 -0.88 -6.27
CA LEU A 171 13.33 -0.30 -7.01
C LEU A 171 13.80 0.42 -8.30
N GLY A 172 13.09 0.18 -9.40
CA GLY A 172 13.36 0.74 -10.73
C GLY A 172 14.34 -0.07 -11.59
N ILE A 173 14.58 -1.34 -11.24
CA ILE A 173 15.27 -2.28 -12.14
C ILE A 173 14.30 -3.09 -13.00
N GLY A 174 13.05 -3.19 -12.55
CA GLY A 174 12.00 -3.96 -13.19
C GLY A 174 11.20 -3.11 -14.16
N GLU A 175 10.11 -3.67 -14.64
CA GLU A 175 9.20 -3.01 -15.57
C GLU A 175 8.14 -2.22 -14.78
N ASP A 176 7.50 -1.29 -15.48
CA ASP A 176 6.42 -0.48 -14.92
C ASP A 176 5.12 -1.29 -14.93
N ALA A 177 4.32 -1.19 -13.88
CA ALA A 177 3.04 -1.87 -13.78
C ALA A 177 1.99 -0.99 -13.12
N LEU A 178 0.74 -1.11 -13.58
CA LEU A 178 -0.37 -0.30 -13.08
C LEU A 178 -1.11 -1.04 -11.96
N VAL A 179 -1.15 -0.45 -10.78
CA VAL A 179 -1.90 -0.95 -9.63
C VAL A 179 -3.31 -0.36 -9.66
N LEU A 180 -4.33 -1.23 -9.67
CA LEU A 180 -5.70 -0.83 -9.37
C LEU A 180 -5.78 -0.56 -7.86
N PHE A 181 -5.75 0.72 -7.50
CA PHE A 181 -5.47 1.20 -6.16
C PHE A 181 -6.74 1.68 -5.48
N SER A 182 -7.24 0.86 -4.55
CA SER A 182 -8.43 1.21 -3.76
C SER A 182 -8.10 2.07 -2.53
N GLY A 183 -6.85 2.07 -2.05
CA GLY A 183 -6.45 2.68 -0.77
C GLY A 183 -6.82 1.86 0.46
N GLY A 184 -7.67 0.84 0.28
CA GLY A 184 -7.97 -0.20 1.27
C GLY A 184 -6.73 -0.96 1.75
N HIS A 185 -6.85 -1.95 2.62
CA HIS A 185 -5.65 -2.61 3.18
C HIS A 185 -4.86 -3.40 2.13
N ASP A 186 -5.57 -4.01 1.18
CA ASP A 186 -5.00 -5.04 0.31
C ASP A 186 -4.16 -4.44 -0.84
N SER A 187 -4.64 -3.35 -1.47
CA SER A 187 -3.97 -2.76 -2.65
C SER A 187 -2.63 -2.05 -2.35
N PRO A 188 -2.43 -1.35 -1.21
CA PRO A 188 -1.14 -0.83 -0.77
C PRO A 188 -0.14 -1.94 -0.49
N VAL A 189 -0.57 -3.04 0.13
CA VAL A 189 0.28 -4.20 0.39
C VAL A 189 0.68 -4.87 -0.93
N ALA A 190 -0.25 -5.02 -1.87
CA ALA A 190 0.06 -5.51 -3.22
C ALA A 190 1.07 -4.62 -3.96
N ALA A 191 0.89 -3.30 -3.93
CA ALA A 191 1.82 -2.33 -4.51
C ALA A 191 3.21 -2.43 -3.87
N TRP A 192 3.28 -2.60 -2.56
CA TRP A 192 4.54 -2.76 -1.84
C TRP A 192 5.28 -4.05 -2.23
N HIS A 193 4.57 -5.17 -2.41
CA HIS A 193 5.18 -6.42 -2.89
C HIS A 193 5.73 -6.30 -4.30
N LEU A 194 4.99 -5.62 -5.19
CA LEU A 194 5.46 -5.31 -6.55
C LEU A 194 6.77 -4.50 -6.51
N ALA A 195 6.77 -3.41 -5.72
CA ALA A 195 7.94 -2.54 -5.54
C ALA A 195 9.14 -3.30 -4.95
N ARG A 196 8.89 -4.23 -4.00
CA ARG A 196 9.91 -5.11 -3.44
C ARG A 196 10.56 -6.04 -4.46
N ARG A 197 9.89 -6.33 -5.57
CA ARG A 197 10.47 -7.06 -6.71
C ARG A 197 11.16 -6.15 -7.74
N GLY A 198 11.32 -4.87 -7.43
CA GLY A 198 12.09 -3.91 -8.22
C GLY A 198 11.28 -3.20 -9.31
N ASN A 199 9.98 -3.49 -9.44
CA ASN A 199 9.08 -2.94 -10.45
C ASN A 199 8.47 -1.62 -9.98
N GLN A 200 8.25 -0.67 -10.88
CA GLN A 200 7.70 0.63 -10.54
C GLN A 200 6.16 0.58 -10.55
N PRO A 201 5.50 0.85 -9.41
CA PRO A 201 4.04 0.99 -9.39
C PRO A 201 3.62 2.34 -9.97
N HIS A 202 2.67 2.30 -10.90
CA HIS A 202 1.75 3.40 -11.20
C HIS A 202 0.40 3.10 -10.56
N PHE A 203 -0.43 4.10 -10.33
CA PHE A 203 -1.69 3.94 -9.60
C PHE A 203 -2.87 4.43 -10.42
N LEU A 204 -3.94 3.63 -10.42
CA LEU A 204 -5.26 4.04 -10.90
C LEU A 204 -6.28 3.81 -9.79
N HIS A 205 -6.85 4.90 -9.30
CA HIS A 205 -8.03 4.85 -8.43
C HIS A 205 -9.28 5.13 -9.26
N LEU A 206 -10.33 4.33 -9.04
CA LEU A 206 -11.61 4.41 -9.74
C LEU A 206 -12.64 4.96 -8.77
N ALA A 207 -13.02 6.22 -8.94
CA ALA A 207 -13.91 6.93 -8.04
C ALA A 207 -15.39 6.68 -8.43
N PHE A 208 -16.09 5.85 -7.67
CA PHE A 208 -17.51 5.51 -7.86
C PHE A 208 -18.45 6.61 -7.37
N GLY A 209 -18.10 7.30 -6.28
CA GLY A 209 -18.93 8.28 -5.60
C GLY A 209 -18.56 9.73 -5.84
N GLY A 210 -17.70 10.00 -6.83
CA GLY A 210 -17.11 11.31 -7.13
C GLY A 210 -15.69 11.47 -6.58
N LEU A 211 -14.96 12.45 -7.10
CA LEU A 211 -13.53 12.67 -6.87
C LEU A 211 -13.20 12.93 -5.39
N ALA A 212 -14.12 13.52 -4.63
CA ALA A 212 -13.93 13.82 -3.22
C ALA A 212 -13.68 12.56 -2.37
N GLU A 213 -14.21 11.41 -2.81
CA GLU A 213 -13.99 10.13 -2.12
C GLU A 213 -12.54 9.64 -2.22
N ALA A 214 -11.78 10.13 -3.21
CA ALA A 214 -10.39 9.73 -3.42
C ALA A 214 -9.45 10.34 -2.38
N ARG A 215 -9.87 11.33 -1.58
CA ARG A 215 -9.03 12.00 -0.57
C ARG A 215 -8.28 11.02 0.36
N PRO A 216 -8.94 10.11 1.11
CA PRO A 216 -8.24 9.15 1.96
C PRO A 216 -7.35 8.19 1.15
N VAL A 217 -7.73 7.86 -0.08
CA VAL A 217 -6.92 7.01 -0.97
C VAL A 217 -5.62 7.70 -1.38
N VAL A 218 -5.69 9.00 -1.68
CA VAL A 218 -4.52 9.83 -1.97
C VAL A 218 -3.56 9.87 -0.79
N GLN A 219 -4.05 9.98 0.44
CA GLN A 219 -3.20 9.96 1.63
C GLN A 219 -2.43 8.64 1.77
N VAL A 220 -3.09 7.51 1.52
CA VAL A 220 -2.44 6.18 1.54
C VAL A 220 -1.36 6.09 0.45
N ALA A 221 -1.64 6.57 -0.77
CA ALA A 221 -0.68 6.59 -1.87
C ALA A 221 0.52 7.51 -1.57
N GLN A 222 0.29 8.70 -1.00
CA GLN A 222 1.34 9.63 -0.59
C GLN A 222 2.25 9.01 0.48
N HIS A 223 1.67 8.30 1.46
CA HIS A 223 2.44 7.60 2.48
C HIS A 223 3.35 6.54 1.87
N LEU A 224 2.80 5.68 0.99
CA LEU A 224 3.61 4.68 0.28
C LEU A 224 4.73 5.34 -0.53
N TYR A 225 4.40 6.38 -1.29
CA TYR A 225 5.36 7.07 -2.14
C TYR A 225 6.52 7.66 -1.32
N ARG A 226 6.22 8.44 -0.28
CA ARG A 226 7.21 9.13 0.54
C ARG A 226 8.12 8.17 1.32
N HIS A 227 7.59 7.00 1.73
CA HIS A 227 8.31 6.12 2.65
C HIS A 227 8.90 4.86 2.01
N TRP A 228 8.38 4.41 0.87
CA TRP A 228 8.75 3.12 0.29
C TRP A 228 9.17 3.21 -1.18
N LEU A 229 8.71 4.21 -1.93
CA LEU A 229 8.93 4.28 -3.38
C LEU A 229 10.08 5.23 -3.77
N VAL A 230 11.07 5.39 -2.90
CA VAL A 230 12.24 6.23 -3.19
C VAL A 230 12.94 5.74 -4.46
N GLY A 231 13.18 6.66 -5.40
CA GLY A 231 13.84 6.37 -6.67
C GLY A 231 12.89 6.18 -7.85
N THR A 232 11.59 6.35 -7.67
CA THR A 232 10.59 6.32 -8.75
C THR A 232 9.80 7.62 -8.84
N ARG A 233 9.01 7.75 -9.90
CA ARG A 233 8.01 8.80 -10.06
C ARG A 233 6.69 8.15 -10.47
N PRO A 234 5.93 7.60 -9.52
CA PRO A 234 4.64 7.00 -9.82
C PRO A 234 3.72 8.02 -10.47
N VAL A 235 3.06 7.62 -11.55
CA VAL A 235 1.88 8.35 -12.05
C VAL A 235 0.70 7.84 -11.24
N PHE A 236 -0.06 8.76 -10.66
CA PHE A 236 -1.30 8.42 -9.98
C PHE A 236 -2.47 9.12 -10.64
N ARG A 237 -3.44 8.35 -11.13
CA ARG A 237 -4.67 8.88 -11.72
C ARG A 237 -5.90 8.51 -10.91
N VAL A 238 -6.83 9.45 -10.84
CA VAL A 238 -8.17 9.26 -10.28
C VAL A 238 -9.18 9.40 -11.43
N ALA A 239 -9.85 8.31 -11.78
CA ALA A 239 -10.84 8.29 -12.85
C ALA A 239 -12.27 8.42 -12.28
N PRO A 240 -13.13 9.33 -12.79
CA PRO A 240 -14.53 9.38 -12.43
C PRO A 240 -15.29 8.17 -12.99
N PHE A 241 -15.52 7.16 -12.15
CA PHE A 241 -16.06 5.86 -12.53
C PHE A 241 -17.58 5.74 -12.32
N ALA A 242 -18.22 6.77 -11.75
CA ALA A 242 -19.68 6.82 -11.56
C ALA A 242 -20.48 6.54 -12.85
N PRO A 243 -20.13 7.07 -14.05
CA PRO A 243 -20.85 6.76 -15.28
C PRO A 243 -20.78 5.28 -15.66
N VAL A 244 -19.63 4.63 -15.46
CA VAL A 244 -19.49 3.18 -15.69
C VAL A 244 -20.37 2.39 -14.72
N VAL A 245 -20.45 2.82 -13.45
CA VAL A 245 -21.33 2.18 -12.47
C VAL A 245 -22.81 2.33 -12.88
N ALA A 246 -23.23 3.51 -13.33
CA ALA A 246 -24.59 3.74 -13.81
C ALA A 246 -24.93 2.83 -14.99
N GLU A 247 -24.04 2.77 -15.99
CA GLU A 247 -24.16 1.89 -17.16
C GLU A 247 -24.34 0.41 -16.76
N LEU A 248 -23.57 -0.06 -15.77
CA LEU A 248 -23.69 -1.43 -15.26
C LEU A 248 -24.98 -1.68 -14.48
N ILE A 249 -25.45 -0.70 -13.70
CA ILE A 249 -26.71 -0.83 -12.96
C ILE A 249 -27.89 -0.95 -13.92
N GLU A 250 -27.88 -0.12 -14.97
CA GLU A 250 -28.93 -0.03 -15.99
C GLU A 250 -29.02 -1.30 -16.85
N HIS A 251 -27.88 -1.84 -17.30
CA HIS A 251 -27.88 -2.92 -18.29
C HIS A 251 -27.60 -4.32 -17.74
N ILE A 252 -26.98 -4.44 -16.57
CA ILE A 252 -26.54 -5.75 -16.04
C ILE A 252 -27.46 -6.22 -14.93
N PRO A 253 -27.95 -7.49 -14.98
CA PRO A 253 -28.70 -8.09 -13.89
C PRO A 253 -27.92 -8.06 -12.57
N SER A 254 -28.60 -7.71 -11.47
CA SER A 254 -27.99 -7.52 -10.14
C SER A 254 -27.03 -8.64 -9.71
N ALA A 255 -27.38 -9.92 -9.97
CA ALA A 255 -26.55 -11.07 -9.62
C ALA A 255 -25.17 -11.13 -10.32
N LEU A 256 -25.03 -10.45 -11.46
CA LEU A 256 -23.84 -10.42 -12.30
C LEU A 256 -23.02 -9.14 -12.14
N ARG A 257 -23.63 -8.07 -11.60
CA ARG A 257 -23.03 -6.72 -11.54
C ARG A 257 -21.67 -6.67 -10.87
N GLN A 258 -21.44 -7.48 -9.84
CA GLN A 258 -20.15 -7.46 -9.13
C GLN A 258 -19.00 -7.96 -10.00
N VAL A 259 -19.23 -9.02 -10.76
CA VAL A 259 -18.25 -9.59 -11.71
C VAL A 259 -18.08 -8.63 -12.90
N ALA A 260 -19.18 -8.01 -13.34
CA ALA A 260 -19.18 -7.02 -14.41
C ALA A 260 -18.39 -5.76 -14.05
N LEU A 261 -18.52 -5.28 -12.80
CA LEU A 261 -17.75 -4.14 -12.29
C LEU A 261 -16.25 -4.44 -12.30
N ARG A 262 -15.82 -5.58 -11.73
CA ARG A 262 -14.38 -5.94 -11.74
C ARG A 262 -13.82 -6.05 -13.15
N ARG A 263 -14.59 -6.66 -14.06
CA ARG A 263 -14.22 -6.70 -15.48
C ARG A 263 -14.04 -5.29 -16.06
N ALA A 264 -14.97 -4.37 -15.82
CA ALA A 264 -14.86 -2.99 -16.28
C ALA A 264 -13.62 -2.29 -15.69
N MET A 265 -13.30 -2.56 -14.41
CA MET A 265 -12.10 -2.04 -13.75
C MET A 265 -10.81 -2.56 -14.41
N TYR A 266 -10.78 -3.84 -14.83
CA TYR A 266 -9.64 -4.39 -15.58
C TYR A 266 -9.50 -3.77 -16.95
N GLN A 267 -10.60 -3.57 -17.68
CA GLN A 267 -10.56 -2.89 -18.98
C GLN A 267 -10.08 -1.44 -18.85
N ALA A 268 -10.55 -0.71 -17.82
CA ALA A 268 -10.07 0.63 -17.51
C ALA A 268 -8.57 0.64 -17.17
N GLY A 269 -8.13 -0.32 -16.34
CA GLY A 269 -6.74 -0.52 -15.99
C GLY A 269 -5.88 -0.79 -17.21
N GLU A 270 -6.27 -1.74 -18.06
CA GLU A 270 -5.53 -2.10 -19.26
C GLU A 270 -5.39 -0.93 -20.23
N TYR A 271 -6.49 -0.22 -20.48
CA TYR A 271 -6.50 0.95 -21.35
C TYR A 271 -5.52 2.02 -20.85
N LEU A 272 -5.49 2.31 -19.54
CA LEU A 272 -4.50 3.24 -18.98
C LEU A 272 -3.08 2.67 -18.99
N ALA A 273 -2.91 1.40 -18.62
CA ALA A 273 -1.61 0.74 -18.54
C ALA A 273 -0.90 0.76 -19.90
N GLN A 274 -1.63 0.48 -20.99
CA GLN A 274 -1.10 0.57 -22.35
C GLN A 274 -0.65 1.99 -22.71
N LYS A 275 -1.41 3.03 -22.31
CA LYS A 275 -1.02 4.44 -22.51
C LYS A 275 0.23 4.84 -21.75
N LEU A 276 0.43 4.26 -20.57
CA LEU A 276 1.62 4.50 -19.73
C LEU A 276 2.81 3.60 -20.10
N GLY A 277 2.62 2.60 -20.97
CA GLY A 277 3.65 1.61 -21.31
C GLY A 277 3.89 0.56 -20.21
N CYS A 278 2.95 0.41 -19.28
CA CYS A 278 3.00 -0.61 -18.23
C CYS A 278 2.88 -2.01 -18.83
N GLN A 279 3.64 -2.96 -18.27
CA GLN A 279 3.71 -4.35 -18.73
C GLN A 279 2.74 -5.29 -18.00
N ALA A 280 2.07 -4.81 -16.95
CA ALA A 280 1.13 -5.60 -16.16
C ALA A 280 0.10 -4.72 -15.43
N LEU A 281 -1.01 -5.34 -15.08
CA LEU A 281 -1.92 -4.85 -14.04
C LEU A 281 -1.59 -5.51 -12.71
N VAL A 282 -1.86 -4.82 -11.60
CA VAL A 282 -1.68 -5.35 -10.25
C VAL A 282 -2.94 -5.09 -9.43
N THR A 283 -3.42 -6.10 -8.73
CA THR A 283 -4.61 -6.00 -7.86
C THR A 283 -4.30 -6.47 -6.45
N GLY A 284 -5.06 -5.95 -5.49
CA GLY A 284 -5.08 -6.41 -4.11
C GLY A 284 -6.05 -7.57 -3.87
N GLU A 285 -6.42 -8.35 -4.89
CA GLU A 285 -7.43 -9.38 -4.70
C GLU A 285 -6.91 -10.58 -3.91
N VAL A 286 -7.78 -11.10 -3.04
CA VAL A 286 -7.52 -12.25 -2.18
C VAL A 286 -8.54 -13.32 -2.49
N LEU A 287 -8.08 -14.57 -2.65
CA LEU A 287 -8.95 -15.67 -3.02
C LEU A 287 -9.94 -15.98 -1.90
N SER A 288 -11.24 -16.08 -2.22
CA SER A 288 -12.30 -16.44 -1.28
C SER A 288 -12.49 -15.48 -0.09
N GLN A 289 -11.92 -14.27 -0.12
CA GLN A 289 -12.19 -13.22 0.87
C GLN A 289 -13.57 -12.58 0.64
N ALA A 290 -13.96 -12.37 -0.63
CA ALA A 290 -15.31 -11.95 -1.02
C ALA A 290 -16.03 -13.07 -1.77
N THR A 291 -17.36 -13.12 -1.68
CA THR A 291 -18.20 -14.14 -2.34
C THR A 291 -17.98 -14.19 -3.86
N SER A 292 -17.68 -13.05 -4.50
CA SER A 292 -17.38 -13.00 -5.94
C SER A 292 -15.97 -13.44 -6.30
N GLN A 293 -15.01 -13.50 -5.37
CA GLN A 293 -13.60 -13.80 -5.64
C GLN A 293 -13.32 -15.30 -5.65
N THR A 294 -13.99 -16.01 -6.56
CA THR A 294 -13.70 -17.42 -6.85
C THR A 294 -12.83 -17.51 -8.11
N LEU A 295 -12.03 -18.57 -8.25
CA LEU A 295 -11.22 -18.79 -9.46
C LEU A 295 -12.08 -18.78 -10.73
N HIS A 296 -13.32 -19.26 -10.62
CA HIS A 296 -14.28 -19.28 -11.72
C HIS A 296 -14.65 -17.87 -12.17
N ASN A 297 -15.00 -16.98 -11.23
CA ASN A 297 -15.36 -15.60 -11.54
C ASN A 297 -14.13 -14.79 -12.01
N ILE A 298 -12.96 -14.98 -11.39
CA ILE A 298 -11.71 -14.36 -11.83
C ILE A 298 -11.45 -14.68 -13.31
N ALA A 299 -11.60 -15.94 -13.73
CA ALA A 299 -11.42 -16.34 -15.13
C ALA A 299 -12.44 -15.72 -16.10
N ILE A 300 -13.61 -15.28 -15.62
CA ILE A 300 -14.59 -14.53 -16.41
C ILE A 300 -14.17 -13.06 -16.50
N GLU A 301 -13.77 -12.46 -15.37
CA GLU A 301 -13.36 -11.07 -15.27
C GLU A 301 -12.15 -10.77 -16.17
N GLU A 302 -11.16 -11.66 -16.18
CA GLU A 302 -9.91 -11.52 -16.94
C GLU A 302 -10.03 -11.81 -18.44
N ALA A 303 -11.13 -12.40 -18.90
CA ALA A 303 -11.20 -12.88 -20.28
C ALA A 303 -11.04 -11.73 -21.29
N GLY A 304 -10.06 -11.80 -22.19
CA GLY A 304 -9.82 -10.76 -23.19
C GLY A 304 -9.13 -9.50 -22.64
N ILE A 305 -8.53 -9.57 -21.45
CA ILE A 305 -7.46 -8.68 -21.03
C ILE A 305 -6.15 -9.28 -21.54
N ASP A 306 -5.37 -8.50 -22.29
CA ASP A 306 -4.10 -8.91 -22.90
C ASP A 306 -2.92 -8.76 -21.93
N LEU A 307 -2.97 -7.77 -21.03
CA LEU A 307 -1.94 -7.58 -20.01
C LEU A 307 -2.03 -8.63 -18.89
N PRO A 308 -0.90 -9.14 -18.39
CA PRO A 308 -0.90 -10.02 -17.23
C PRO A 308 -1.42 -9.28 -15.99
N ILE A 309 -2.31 -9.93 -15.23
CA ILE A 309 -2.84 -9.41 -13.96
C ILE A 309 -2.14 -10.11 -12.79
N LEU A 310 -1.31 -9.36 -12.07
CA LEU A 310 -0.57 -9.82 -10.91
C LEU A 310 -1.40 -9.65 -9.64
N ARG A 311 -1.40 -10.68 -8.79
CA ARG A 311 -2.11 -10.68 -7.49
C ARG A 311 -1.15 -11.04 -6.36
N PRO A 312 -0.28 -10.12 -5.92
CA PRO A 312 0.78 -10.43 -4.96
C PRO A 312 0.26 -10.96 -3.60
N VAL A 313 -0.99 -10.66 -3.26
CA VAL A 313 -1.63 -11.02 -1.99
C VAL A 313 -2.68 -12.12 -2.12
N LEU A 314 -2.80 -12.77 -3.29
CA LEU A 314 -3.88 -13.72 -3.61
C LEU A 314 -4.12 -14.80 -2.55
N SER A 315 -3.06 -15.31 -1.95
CA SER A 315 -3.08 -16.42 -1.00
C SER A 315 -2.92 -16.00 0.46
N LEU A 316 -2.81 -14.71 0.74
CA LEU A 316 -2.63 -14.22 2.11
C LEU A 316 -3.97 -14.20 2.84
N SER A 317 -3.92 -14.46 4.14
CA SER A 317 -5.05 -14.20 5.02
C SER A 317 -5.21 -12.71 5.30
N LYS A 318 -6.41 -12.30 5.71
CA LYS A 318 -6.69 -10.93 6.15
C LYS A 318 -5.76 -10.47 7.28
N GLU A 319 -5.45 -11.36 8.22
CA GLU A 319 -4.54 -11.04 9.33
C GLU A 319 -3.13 -10.75 8.83
N GLU A 320 -2.60 -11.57 7.91
CA GLU A 320 -1.28 -11.33 7.31
C GLU A 320 -1.24 -10.00 6.54
N ILE A 321 -2.31 -9.65 5.83
CA ILE A 321 -2.40 -8.36 5.14
C ILE A 321 -2.43 -7.20 6.15
N MET A 322 -3.20 -7.32 7.23
CA MET A 322 -3.26 -6.29 8.28
C MET A 322 -1.91 -6.10 8.97
N GLN A 323 -1.21 -7.19 9.30
CA GLN A 323 0.14 -7.14 9.88
C GLN A 323 1.13 -6.47 8.91
N GLN A 324 1.04 -6.76 7.62
CA GLN A 324 1.87 -6.11 6.61
C GLN A 324 1.52 -4.63 6.44
N ALA A 325 0.23 -4.28 6.41
CA ALA A 325 -0.23 -2.89 6.36
C ALA A 325 0.27 -2.09 7.57
N GLN A 326 0.33 -2.69 8.76
CA GLN A 326 0.93 -2.09 9.95
C GLN A 326 2.45 -1.91 9.79
N ALA A 327 3.15 -2.94 9.31
CA ALA A 327 4.59 -2.89 9.09
C ALA A 327 5.01 -1.82 8.07
N ILE A 328 4.18 -1.58 7.05
CA ILE A 328 4.42 -0.53 6.03
C ILE A 328 3.82 0.82 6.40
N GLY A 329 3.05 0.89 7.48
CA GLY A 329 2.46 2.11 8.02
C GLY A 329 1.21 2.60 7.28
N THR A 330 0.56 1.77 6.47
CA THR A 330 -0.67 2.13 5.75
C THR A 330 -1.96 1.77 6.50
N TYR A 331 -1.89 0.93 7.53
CA TYR A 331 -3.07 0.41 8.25
C TYR A 331 -4.05 1.50 8.69
N GLU A 332 -3.60 2.47 9.50
CA GLU A 332 -4.48 3.53 10.05
C GLU A 332 -5.05 4.44 8.97
N LEU A 333 -4.30 4.68 7.88
CA LEU A 333 -4.77 5.48 6.74
C LEU A 333 -5.84 4.70 5.95
N SER A 334 -5.62 3.41 5.74
CA SER A 334 -6.57 2.53 5.05
C SER A 334 -7.87 2.33 5.81
N LEU A 335 -7.91 2.50 7.14
CA LEU A 335 -9.16 2.52 7.92
C LEU A 335 -10.08 3.69 7.57
N GLN A 336 -9.52 4.80 7.07
CA GLN A 336 -10.27 5.98 6.65
C GLN A 336 -10.82 5.83 5.23
N VAL A 337 -10.38 4.80 4.50
CA VAL A 337 -10.88 4.47 3.18
C VAL A 337 -12.13 3.63 3.32
N ASN A 338 -13.23 4.15 2.80
CA ASN A 338 -14.47 3.41 2.71
C ASN A 338 -14.40 2.44 1.51
N GLU A 339 -14.02 1.19 1.78
CA GLU A 339 -14.01 0.16 0.75
C GLU A 339 -15.46 -0.24 0.37
N LEU A 340 -15.94 0.24 -0.78
CA LEU A 340 -17.19 -0.23 -1.36
C LEU A 340 -17.03 -0.48 -2.85
N CYS A 341 -17.12 -1.75 -3.22
CA CYS A 341 -17.29 -2.18 -4.61
C CYS A 341 -18.64 -2.87 -4.83
N SER A 342 -19.52 -2.96 -3.83
CA SER A 342 -20.76 -3.75 -3.98
C SER A 342 -21.88 -2.94 -4.63
N ILE A 343 -22.07 -3.17 -5.92
CA ILE A 343 -23.20 -2.61 -6.70
C ILE A 343 -24.34 -3.64 -6.90
N ALA A 344 -24.16 -4.87 -6.41
CA ALA A 344 -25.18 -5.91 -6.43
C ALA A 344 -26.21 -5.70 -5.30
N GLN A 345 -27.49 -5.84 -5.64
CA GLN A 345 -28.59 -5.94 -4.69
C GLN A 345 -28.89 -7.41 -4.40
N GLY A 346 -28.49 -7.91 -3.23
CA GLY A 346 -28.71 -9.31 -2.83
C GLY A 346 -27.46 -10.20 -2.93
N PRO A 347 -27.61 -11.54 -2.94
CA PRO A 347 -26.47 -12.44 -2.87
C PRO A 347 -25.64 -12.37 -4.15
N VAL A 348 -24.36 -12.05 -3.99
CA VAL A 348 -23.38 -12.11 -5.09
C VAL A 348 -23.17 -13.57 -5.48
N SER A 349 -23.30 -13.89 -6.76
CA SER A 349 -23.11 -15.27 -7.23
C SER A 349 -21.65 -15.71 -7.10
N PRO A 350 -21.35 -16.78 -6.35
CA PRO A 350 -19.99 -17.32 -6.26
C PRO A 350 -19.56 -18.03 -7.54
N ARG A 351 -20.50 -18.32 -8.44
CA ARG A 351 -20.24 -19.00 -9.71
C ARG A 351 -21.21 -18.52 -10.78
N VAL A 352 -20.79 -17.49 -11.51
CA VAL A 352 -21.56 -16.91 -12.62
C VAL A 352 -21.50 -17.82 -13.86
N LYS A 353 -22.59 -18.05 -14.58
CA LYS A 353 -22.54 -18.77 -15.86
C LYS A 353 -21.85 -17.91 -16.92
N ARG A 354 -20.85 -18.47 -17.60
CA ARG A 354 -19.99 -17.72 -18.52
C ARG A 354 -20.77 -17.12 -19.68
N GLU A 355 -21.62 -17.92 -20.32
CA GLU A 355 -22.41 -17.52 -21.48
C GLU A 355 -23.42 -16.42 -21.11
N GLU A 356 -24.13 -16.60 -19.99
CA GLU A 356 -25.07 -15.63 -19.44
C GLU A 356 -24.39 -14.29 -19.16
N PHE A 357 -23.20 -14.33 -18.56
CA PHE A 357 -22.41 -13.13 -18.28
C PHE A 357 -22.04 -12.37 -19.55
N PHE A 358 -21.43 -13.02 -20.54
CA PHE A 358 -21.01 -12.33 -21.76
C PHE A 358 -22.18 -11.86 -22.61
N GLN A 359 -23.31 -12.57 -22.57
CA GLN A 359 -24.54 -12.10 -23.21
C GLN A 359 -25.05 -10.80 -22.56
N ALA A 360 -25.08 -10.74 -21.22
CA ALA A 360 -25.47 -9.51 -20.52
C ALA A 360 -24.44 -8.39 -20.71
N TYR A 361 -23.15 -8.70 -20.60
CA TYR A 361 -22.06 -7.72 -20.71
C TYR A 361 -21.92 -7.10 -22.10
N ALA A 362 -22.44 -7.75 -23.15
CA ALA A 362 -22.47 -7.20 -24.49
C ALA A 362 -23.34 -5.94 -24.62
N ALA A 363 -24.22 -5.67 -23.65
CA ALA A 363 -25.03 -4.46 -23.61
C ALA A 363 -24.28 -3.23 -23.05
N VAL A 364 -23.11 -3.41 -22.42
CA VAL A 364 -22.31 -2.32 -21.83
C VAL A 364 -21.49 -1.65 -22.92
N ASP A 365 -21.63 -0.33 -23.09
CA ASP A 365 -20.80 0.42 -24.03
C ASP A 365 -19.34 0.56 -23.52
N PRO A 366 -18.33 -0.03 -24.20
CA PRO A 366 -16.93 0.11 -23.79
C PRO A 366 -16.43 1.56 -23.85
N ALA A 367 -17.05 2.43 -24.65
CA ALA A 367 -16.66 3.83 -24.75
C ALA A 367 -16.82 4.60 -23.43
N VAL A 368 -17.80 4.22 -22.60
CA VAL A 368 -18.01 4.82 -21.26
C VAL A 368 -16.80 4.55 -20.34
N ILE A 369 -16.21 3.36 -20.43
CA ILE A 369 -15.01 2.98 -19.67
C ILE A 369 -13.81 3.81 -20.12
N HIS A 370 -13.58 3.91 -21.44
CA HIS A 370 -12.47 4.71 -21.98
C HIS A 370 -12.62 6.19 -21.64
N ALA A 371 -13.83 6.73 -21.76
CA ALA A 371 -14.13 8.12 -21.41
C ALA A 371 -13.82 8.43 -19.95
N ALA A 372 -14.19 7.53 -19.02
CA ALA A 372 -13.86 7.68 -17.60
C ALA A 372 -12.34 7.74 -17.35
N VAL A 373 -11.56 6.91 -18.04
CA VAL A 373 -10.09 6.93 -17.94
C VAL A 373 -9.48 8.17 -18.59
N ASP A 374 -10.04 8.63 -19.71
CA ASP A 374 -9.55 9.82 -20.43
C ASP A 374 -9.83 11.12 -19.68
N GLN A 375 -10.88 11.13 -18.86
CA GLN A 375 -11.21 12.22 -17.92
C GLN A 375 -10.48 12.10 -16.58
N ALA A 376 -9.63 11.08 -16.41
CA ALA A 376 -8.93 10.89 -15.15
C ALA A 376 -7.95 12.04 -14.87
N ILE A 377 -8.02 12.58 -13.65
CA ILE A 377 -7.09 13.61 -13.19
C ILE A 377 -5.80 12.97 -12.68
N GLU A 378 -4.68 13.64 -12.91
CA GLU A 378 -3.38 13.22 -12.38
C GLU A 378 -3.10 13.89 -11.04
N ILE A 379 -2.67 13.09 -10.05
CA ILE A 379 -2.36 13.53 -8.70
C ILE A 379 -0.85 13.52 -8.49
N ASP A 380 -0.26 14.68 -8.20
CA ASP A 380 1.14 14.77 -7.78
C ASP A 380 1.27 14.37 -6.31
N LEU A 381 1.82 13.18 -6.07
CA LEU A 381 2.03 12.62 -4.72
C LEU A 381 3.03 13.42 -3.86
N ASN A 382 3.78 14.37 -4.44
CA ASN A 382 4.62 15.28 -3.67
C ASN A 382 3.84 16.47 -3.09
N GLN A 383 2.70 16.83 -3.68
CA GLN A 383 1.95 18.00 -3.25
C GLN A 383 1.29 17.78 -1.88
N PRO A 384 1.23 18.80 -1.01
CA PRO A 384 0.41 18.77 0.20
C PRO A 384 -1.06 18.51 -0.13
N LEU A 385 -1.78 17.81 0.75
CA LEU A 385 -3.17 17.43 0.51
C LEU A 385 -4.07 18.65 0.32
N GLU A 386 -3.79 19.74 1.04
CA GLU A 386 -4.52 21.01 0.98
C GLU A 386 -4.52 21.63 -0.43
N GLN A 387 -3.45 21.40 -1.20
CA GLN A 387 -3.35 21.89 -2.58
C GLN A 387 -4.15 21.00 -3.55
N LEU A 388 -4.31 19.72 -3.21
CA LEU A 388 -5.07 18.75 -3.99
C LEU A 388 -6.58 18.85 -3.73
N GLU A 389 -7.03 19.50 -2.65
CA GLU A 389 -8.46 19.59 -2.31
C GLU A 389 -9.29 20.15 -3.46
N SER A 390 -8.84 21.24 -4.08
CA SER A 390 -9.55 21.84 -5.23
C SER A 390 -9.66 20.94 -6.47
N LEU A 391 -8.75 19.96 -6.64
CA LEU A 391 -8.80 18.99 -7.74
C LEU A 391 -9.75 17.82 -7.44
N LEU A 392 -10.02 17.58 -6.15
CA LEU A 392 -10.88 16.50 -5.67
C LEU A 392 -12.27 17.01 -5.28
N GLU A 393 -12.52 18.30 -5.34
CA GLU A 393 -13.83 18.88 -5.11
C GLU A 393 -14.80 18.50 -6.23
N ASP A 394 -15.94 17.93 -5.86
CA ASP A 394 -17.08 17.73 -6.74
C ASP A 394 -18.34 18.32 -6.08
N ASP A 395 -19.16 19.02 -6.86
CA ASP A 395 -20.47 19.51 -6.42
C ASP A 395 -21.49 18.36 -6.48
N ILE A 396 -21.41 17.47 -5.49
CA ILE A 396 -22.27 16.31 -5.41
C ILE A 396 -23.54 16.66 -4.63
N PRO A 397 -24.72 16.44 -5.21
CA PRO A 397 -25.99 16.77 -4.56
C PRO A 397 -26.30 15.78 -3.43
N THR A 398 -26.06 16.21 -2.20
CA THR A 398 -26.43 15.45 -1.00
C THR A 398 -27.58 16.13 -0.25
N ILE A 399 -28.37 15.34 0.46
CA ILE A 399 -29.47 15.83 1.31
C ILE A 399 -29.49 15.10 2.65
N GLY A 400 -29.62 15.85 3.75
CA GLY A 400 -29.61 15.30 5.11
C GLY A 400 -30.98 14.88 5.65
N HIS A 401 -32.04 14.99 4.84
CA HIS A 401 -33.41 14.61 5.20
C HIS A 401 -34.15 14.06 3.97
N ILE A 402 -35.22 13.31 4.19
CA ILE A 402 -36.08 12.78 3.11
C ILE A 402 -37.34 13.66 3.03
N PRO A 403 -37.57 14.42 1.94
CA PRO A 403 -38.81 15.17 1.72
C PRO A 403 -40.04 14.25 1.66
N GLN A 404 -41.22 14.75 2.02
CA GLN A 404 -42.44 13.94 2.08
C GLN A 404 -42.92 13.43 0.70
N ASP A 405 -42.68 14.20 -0.35
CA ASP A 405 -43.05 13.91 -1.74
C ASP A 405 -41.93 13.19 -2.51
N ALA A 406 -40.83 12.85 -1.84
CA ALA A 406 -39.66 12.29 -2.48
C ALA A 406 -39.87 10.82 -2.89
N LEU A 407 -39.33 10.47 -4.05
CA LEU A 407 -39.14 9.08 -4.46
C LEU A 407 -37.85 8.55 -3.86
N VAL A 408 -37.94 7.60 -2.92
CA VAL A 408 -36.75 7.00 -2.31
C VAL A 408 -36.36 5.74 -3.08
N VAL A 409 -35.12 5.69 -3.56
CA VAL A 409 -34.57 4.53 -4.30
C VAL A 409 -33.50 3.86 -3.45
N SER A 410 -33.73 2.61 -3.09
CA SER A 410 -32.85 1.81 -2.25
C SER A 410 -31.84 1.02 -3.09
N MET A 411 -30.56 1.22 -2.79
CA MET A 411 -29.44 0.38 -3.24
C MET A 411 -29.11 -0.75 -2.23
N LEU A 412 -29.88 -0.89 -1.16
CA LEU A 412 -29.60 -1.78 -0.04
C LEU A 412 -30.12 -3.20 -0.29
N PRO A 413 -29.62 -4.22 0.44
CA PRO A 413 -30.17 -5.57 0.37
C PRO A 413 -31.68 -5.62 0.62
N GLU A 414 -32.36 -6.55 -0.04
CA GLU A 414 -33.79 -6.77 0.12
C GLU A 414 -34.15 -7.05 1.59
N GLY A 415 -35.26 -6.46 2.07
CA GLY A 415 -35.68 -6.54 3.48
C GLY A 415 -35.04 -5.49 4.41
N THR A 416 -34.12 -4.67 3.92
CA THR A 416 -33.62 -3.51 4.69
C THR A 416 -34.75 -2.54 4.97
N ARG A 417 -34.95 -2.17 6.24
CA ARG A 417 -36.04 -1.26 6.66
C ARG A 417 -35.75 0.17 6.19
N LEU A 418 -36.31 0.54 5.04
CA LEU A 418 -36.35 1.89 4.52
C LEU A 418 -37.78 2.19 4.02
N PRO A 419 -38.58 2.97 4.77
CA PRO A 419 -40.00 3.16 4.46
C PRO A 419 -40.21 3.73 3.05
N GLN A 420 -41.18 3.16 2.32
CA GLN A 420 -41.62 3.66 1.02
C GLN A 420 -40.53 3.71 -0.07
N ALA A 421 -39.42 2.98 0.12
CA ALA A 421 -38.35 2.91 -0.87
C ALA A 421 -38.63 1.85 -1.94
N ILE A 422 -38.37 2.21 -3.19
CA ILE A 422 -38.34 1.26 -4.31
C ILE A 422 -36.92 0.68 -4.47
N PRO A 423 -36.76 -0.62 -4.77
CA PRO A 423 -35.46 -1.17 -5.13
C PRO A 423 -34.91 -0.52 -6.39
N MET A 424 -33.60 -0.32 -6.47
CA MET A 424 -32.91 0.20 -7.67
C MET A 424 -33.27 -0.61 -8.92
N ASP A 425 -33.38 -1.94 -8.80
CA ASP A 425 -33.71 -2.82 -9.94
C ASP A 425 -35.14 -2.60 -10.49
N ARG A 426 -35.97 -1.81 -9.81
CA ARG A 426 -37.32 -1.42 -10.24
C ARG A 426 -37.44 0.08 -10.50
N PHE A 427 -36.32 0.80 -10.43
CA PHE A 427 -36.29 2.23 -10.66
C PHE A 427 -36.00 2.50 -12.15
N GLU A 428 -36.98 3.06 -12.83
CA GLU A 428 -36.86 3.49 -14.22
C GLU A 428 -36.72 5.02 -14.25
N ALA A 429 -35.53 5.49 -14.57
CA ALA A 429 -35.21 6.92 -14.56
C ALA A 429 -36.10 7.72 -15.53
N ASP A 430 -36.41 7.16 -16.69
CA ASP A 430 -37.23 7.78 -17.74
C ASP A 430 -38.72 7.89 -17.36
N GLU A 431 -39.19 7.13 -16.36
CA GLU A 431 -40.56 7.25 -15.84
C GLU A 431 -40.72 8.41 -14.86
N VAL A 432 -39.63 9.05 -14.42
CA VAL A 432 -39.67 10.23 -13.54
C VAL A 432 -39.95 11.48 -14.38
N THR A 433 -41.23 11.72 -14.65
CA THR A 433 -41.68 12.88 -15.46
C THR A 433 -42.01 14.12 -14.64
N ASP A 434 -42.12 13.99 -13.32
CA ASP A 434 -42.35 15.08 -12.38
C ASP A 434 -41.02 15.58 -11.77
N ASN A 435 -41.01 16.83 -11.26
CA ASN A 435 -39.81 17.40 -10.64
C ASN A 435 -39.62 16.99 -9.17
N ARG A 436 -40.23 15.87 -8.75
CA ARG A 436 -40.16 15.39 -7.37
C ARG A 436 -38.70 15.02 -7.02
N PRO A 437 -38.26 15.19 -5.76
CA PRO A 437 -36.91 14.78 -5.37
C PRO A 437 -36.75 13.25 -5.46
N VAL A 438 -35.69 12.78 -6.11
CA VAL A 438 -35.29 11.37 -6.12
C VAL A 438 -34.14 11.17 -5.14
N ILE A 439 -34.35 10.42 -4.06
CA ILE A 439 -33.35 10.20 -3.02
C ILE A 439 -32.76 8.81 -3.17
N LEU A 440 -31.52 8.74 -3.61
CA LEU A 440 -30.75 7.50 -3.70
C LEU A 440 -30.12 7.16 -2.35
N MET A 441 -30.25 5.91 -1.94
CA MET A 441 -29.75 5.42 -0.66
C MET A 441 -28.89 4.17 -0.84
N CYS A 442 -27.58 4.30 -0.65
CA CYS A 442 -26.70 3.15 -0.39
C CYS A 442 -26.23 3.13 1.07
N ARG A 443 -25.42 2.14 1.45
CA ARG A 443 -25.05 1.92 2.85
C ARG A 443 -24.36 3.14 3.49
N TYR A 444 -23.41 3.74 2.78
CA TYR A 444 -22.57 4.84 3.28
C TYR A 444 -22.63 6.10 2.41
N GLY A 445 -23.50 6.14 1.39
CA GLY A 445 -23.67 7.29 0.51
C GLY A 445 -22.76 7.34 -0.73
N LEU A 446 -21.67 6.58 -0.80
CA LEU A 446 -20.69 6.68 -1.89
C LEU A 446 -21.26 6.35 -3.28
N THR A 447 -21.76 5.14 -3.49
CA THR A 447 -22.34 4.75 -4.80
C THR A 447 -23.57 5.61 -5.16
N SER A 448 -24.39 5.98 -4.18
CA SER A 448 -25.56 6.81 -4.41
C SER A 448 -25.20 8.26 -4.78
N MET A 449 -24.09 8.79 -4.29
CA MET A 449 -23.56 10.10 -4.67
C MET A 449 -23.22 10.17 -6.16
N GLY A 450 -22.44 9.22 -6.64
CA GLY A 450 -22.06 9.15 -8.06
C GLY A 450 -23.28 8.98 -8.97
N LEU A 451 -24.21 8.09 -8.60
CA LEU A 451 -25.42 7.89 -9.39
C LEU A 451 -26.36 9.10 -9.33
N ALA A 452 -26.46 9.81 -8.21
CA ALA A 452 -27.29 11.02 -8.10
C ALA A 452 -26.75 12.12 -9.01
N ALA A 453 -25.43 12.30 -9.05
CA ALA A 453 -24.79 13.23 -9.96
C ALA A 453 -25.08 12.86 -11.43
N GLU A 454 -25.07 11.56 -11.76
CA GLU A 454 -25.36 11.09 -13.11
C GLU A 454 -26.83 11.30 -13.51
N LEU A 455 -27.79 10.95 -12.64
CA LEU A 455 -29.21 11.22 -12.88
C LEU A 455 -29.49 12.72 -13.06
N ARG A 456 -28.79 13.59 -12.32
CA ARG A 456 -28.90 15.05 -12.51
C ARG A 456 -28.41 15.51 -13.87
N ARG A 457 -27.32 14.94 -14.39
CA ARG A 457 -26.85 15.26 -15.76
C ARG A 457 -27.90 14.90 -16.80
N ARG A 458 -28.73 13.88 -16.52
CA ARG A 458 -29.90 13.48 -17.34
C ARG A 458 -31.16 14.32 -17.06
N GLY A 459 -31.09 15.33 -16.19
CA GLY A 459 -32.18 16.26 -15.89
C GLY A 459 -33.11 15.86 -14.74
N ILE A 460 -32.81 14.78 -14.01
CA ILE A 460 -33.62 14.31 -12.88
C ILE A 460 -33.20 15.04 -11.59
N ASN A 461 -34.16 15.46 -10.77
CA ASN A 461 -33.92 16.12 -9.48
C ASN A 461 -33.45 15.12 -8.41
N ALA A 462 -32.26 14.52 -8.61
CA ALA A 462 -31.72 13.45 -7.78
C ALA A 462 -30.75 13.96 -6.70
N TYR A 463 -30.74 13.27 -5.56
CA TYR A 463 -29.82 13.50 -4.44
C TYR A 463 -29.37 12.16 -3.86
N SER A 464 -28.16 12.12 -3.31
CA SER A 464 -27.77 11.07 -2.37
C SER A 464 -28.15 11.47 -0.95
N PHE A 465 -28.63 10.52 -0.15
CA PHE A 465 -28.76 10.79 1.29
C PHE A 465 -27.37 10.96 1.92
N ASP A 466 -27.17 12.06 2.64
CA ASP A 466 -25.89 12.41 3.27
C ASP A 466 -25.50 11.35 4.33
N GLY A 467 -24.34 10.72 4.14
CA GLY A 467 -23.84 9.60 4.95
C GLY A 467 -24.57 8.26 4.75
N GLY A 468 -25.50 8.18 3.79
CA GLY A 468 -26.23 6.94 3.46
C GLY A 468 -27.08 6.37 4.58
N TYR A 469 -27.35 5.06 4.48
CA TYR A 469 -28.29 4.37 5.37
C TYR A 469 -27.84 4.30 6.82
N GLU A 470 -26.54 4.16 7.10
CA GLU A 470 -26.06 4.10 8.49
C GLU A 470 -26.36 5.42 9.22
N ARG A 471 -26.11 6.57 8.57
CA ARG A 471 -26.48 7.88 9.14
C ARG A 471 -27.98 8.08 9.22
N TYR A 472 -28.75 7.64 8.22
CA TYR A 472 -30.21 7.65 8.30
C TYR A 472 -30.71 6.88 9.53
N ARG A 473 -30.17 5.68 9.78
CA ARG A 473 -30.57 4.84 10.92
C ARG A 473 -30.24 5.51 12.26
N GLU A 474 -29.06 6.08 12.40
CA GLU A 474 -28.68 6.86 13.59
C GLU A 474 -29.63 8.04 13.86
N LEU A 475 -30.06 8.74 12.81
CA LEU A 475 -31.02 9.83 12.94
C LEU A 475 -32.39 9.33 13.41
N GLN A 476 -32.88 8.20 12.90
CA GLN A 476 -34.14 7.59 13.31
C GLN A 476 -34.13 7.10 14.77
N GLU A 477 -32.99 6.53 15.20
CA GLU A 477 -32.78 6.11 16.58
C GLU A 477 -32.81 7.31 17.55
N ARG A 478 -32.20 8.44 17.17
CA ARG A 478 -32.20 9.68 17.96
C ARG A 478 -33.55 10.38 18.01
N SER A 479 -34.36 10.29 16.96
CA SER A 479 -35.69 10.91 16.90
C SER A 479 -36.80 10.11 17.58
N GLY A 480 -36.49 8.96 18.18
CA GLY A 480 -37.47 8.10 18.85
C GLY A 480 -38.46 7.41 17.91
N ALA A 481 -38.18 7.39 16.61
CA ALA A 481 -39.01 6.77 15.57
C ALA A 481 -38.69 5.27 15.37
N ALA A 482 -37.76 4.72 16.16
CA ALA A 482 -37.46 3.29 16.16
C ALA A 482 -38.50 2.51 17.00
N GLU A 483 -39.40 1.78 16.34
CA GLU A 483 -40.19 0.74 17.01
C GLU A 483 -39.28 -0.37 17.56
N PRO A 484 -39.61 -0.98 18.72
CA PRO A 484 -38.74 -1.92 19.40
C PRO A 484 -38.44 -3.17 18.55
N ARG A 485 -37.22 -3.70 18.73
CA ARG A 485 -36.72 -4.91 18.07
C ARG A 485 -37.69 -6.08 18.30
N GLY A 486 -38.31 -6.55 17.21
CA GLY A 486 -39.00 -7.84 17.12
C GLY A 486 -38.18 -8.79 16.27
#